data_AF-A0A2D8EV34-F1
#
_entry.id   AF-A0A2D8EV34-F1
#
_cell.length_a   1.000
_cell.length_b   1.000
_cell.length_c   1.000
_cell.angle_alpha   90.00
_cell.angle_beta   90.00
_cell.angle_gamma   90.00
#
_symmetry.space_group_name_H-M   'P 1'
#
loop_
_entity.id
_entity.type
_entity.pdbx_description
1 polymer ?
#
loop_
_entity_poly.entity_id
_entity_poly.type
_entity_poly.pdbx_seq_one_letter_code
_entity_poly.pdbx_strand_id
1 'polypeptide(L)'
;MPKRLQKSSDYAKYDVDGDGIVSDDELSHVADIEKLEHDLRKQRAQRRMATASLVAMASFTFAMFFVDIERVKALADISNLFYITGGGIVAAYMGASAIMNRNGK
;
A
#
# COMPACT_ATOMS: atom_id res chain seq x y z
N MET A 1 -12.81 41.10 -11.85
CA MET A 1 -12.34 40.65 -13.18
C MET A 1 -11.67 39.29 -12.98
N PRO A 2 -12.09 38.24 -13.70
CA PRO A 2 -11.49 36.91 -13.56
C PRO A 2 -10.04 36.94 -14.03
N LYS A 3 -9.12 36.35 -13.24
CA LYS A 3 -7.69 36.28 -13.57
C LYS A 3 -7.49 35.16 -14.60
N ARG A 4 -7.00 35.53 -15.78
CA ARG A 4 -6.62 34.59 -16.84
C ARG A 4 -5.18 34.15 -16.65
N LEU A 5 -4.94 32.85 -16.78
CA LEU A 5 -3.62 32.23 -16.67
C LEU A 5 -2.70 32.69 -17.81
N GLN A 6 -1.44 32.91 -17.47
CA GLN A 6 -0.39 33.15 -18.46
C GLN A 6 -0.13 31.86 -19.25
N LYS A 7 -0.06 31.97 -20.58
CA LYS A 7 0.41 30.88 -21.46
C LYS A 7 1.80 30.46 -21.00
N SER A 8 1.92 29.26 -20.42
CA SER A 8 3.11 28.66 -19.76
C SER A 8 3.14 28.67 -18.22
N SER A 9 2.04 28.94 -17.53
CA SER A 9 1.95 28.72 -16.07
C SER A 9 2.00 27.23 -15.71
N ASP A 10 2.69 26.85 -14.63
CA ASP A 10 2.71 25.48 -14.09
C ASP A 10 1.31 24.95 -13.76
N TYR A 11 0.33 25.85 -13.61
CA TYR A 11 -1.07 25.53 -13.33
C TYR A 11 -1.90 25.26 -14.60
N ALA A 12 -1.38 25.52 -15.80
CA ALA A 12 -2.08 25.23 -17.06
C ALA A 12 -2.34 23.73 -17.29
N LYS A 13 -1.67 22.85 -16.53
CA LYS A 13 -1.92 21.40 -16.51
C LYS A 13 -3.18 21.00 -15.73
N TYR A 14 -3.72 21.91 -14.93
CA TYR A 14 -4.91 21.70 -14.11
C TYR A 14 -6.16 22.36 -14.72
N ASP A 15 -6.00 23.06 -15.85
CA ASP A 15 -7.06 23.63 -16.68
C ASP A 15 -7.59 22.51 -17.59
N VAL A 16 -8.73 21.91 -17.21
CA VAL A 16 -9.29 20.70 -17.81
C VAL A 16 -10.22 21.06 -18.97
N ASP A 17 -10.87 22.23 -18.91
CA ASP A 17 -11.78 22.71 -19.95
C ASP A 17 -11.12 23.64 -21.00
N GLY A 18 -9.88 24.08 -20.75
CA GLY A 18 -9.06 24.84 -21.69
C GLY A 18 -9.48 26.29 -21.84
N ASP A 19 -10.23 26.84 -20.88
CA ASP A 19 -10.73 28.21 -20.93
C ASP A 19 -9.70 29.28 -20.49
N GLY A 20 -8.56 28.83 -19.94
CA GLY A 20 -7.46 29.66 -19.48
C GLY A 20 -7.64 30.18 -18.04
N ILE A 21 -8.57 29.63 -17.26
CA ILE A 21 -8.86 29.98 -15.87
C ILE A 21 -9.03 28.68 -15.07
N VAL A 22 -8.01 28.31 -14.28
CA VAL A 22 -8.15 27.20 -13.34
C VAL A 22 -9.16 27.55 -12.26
N SER A 23 -10.30 26.87 -12.27
CA SER A 23 -11.34 27.00 -11.26
C SER A 23 -10.99 26.20 -10.00
N ASP A 24 -11.49 26.63 -8.83
CA ASP A 24 -11.33 25.89 -7.57
C ASP A 24 -11.89 24.46 -7.68
N ASP A 25 -12.94 24.27 -8.50
CA ASP A 25 -13.52 22.96 -8.78
C ASP A 25 -12.55 22.04 -9.56
N GLU A 26 -11.80 22.56 -10.53
CA GLU A 26 -10.81 21.79 -11.28
C GLU A 26 -9.63 21.41 -10.41
N LEU A 27 -9.18 22.33 -9.56
CA LEU A 27 -8.11 22.08 -8.59
C LEU A 27 -8.54 21.01 -7.56
N SER A 28 -9.81 21.02 -7.14
CA SER A 28 -10.37 20.02 -6.22
C SER A 28 -10.42 18.64 -6.86
N HIS A 29 -10.84 18.55 -8.13
CA HIS A 29 -10.90 17.29 -8.86
C HIS A 29 -9.53 16.68 -9.05
N VAL A 30 -8.51 17.49 -9.36
CA VAL A 30 -7.15 16.95 -9.52
C VAL A 30 -6.55 16.52 -8.18
N ALA A 31 -6.80 17.27 -7.10
CA ALA A 31 -6.38 16.87 -5.76
C ALA A 31 -7.02 15.54 -5.32
N ASP A 32 -8.30 15.33 -5.63
CA ASP A 32 -9.01 14.09 -5.34
C ASP A 32 -8.47 12.91 -6.17
N ILE A 33 -8.18 13.13 -7.46
CA ILE A 33 -7.55 12.12 -8.33
C ILE A 33 -6.16 11.74 -7.81
N GLU A 34 -5.30 12.71 -7.47
CA GLU A 34 -3.96 12.45 -6.94
C GLU A 34 -4.03 11.67 -5.61
N LYS A 35 -4.97 12.02 -4.73
CA LYS A 35 -5.19 11.32 -3.46
C LYS A 35 -5.63 9.86 -3.69
N LEU A 36 -6.60 9.64 -4.58
CA LEU A 36 -7.05 8.30 -4.98
C LEU A 36 -5.92 7.47 -5.58
N GLU A 37 -5.08 8.05 -6.44
CA GLU A 37 -3.91 7.36 -6.97
C GLU A 37 -2.92 6.97 -5.87
N HIS A 38 -2.65 7.88 -4.93
CA HIS A 38 -1.74 7.63 -3.83
C HIS A 38 -2.21 6.46 -2.95
N ASP A 39 -3.51 6.41 -2.66
CA ASP A 39 -4.11 5.34 -1.86
C ASP A 39 -4.15 4.01 -2.62
N LEU A 40 -4.47 4.03 -3.92
CA LEU A 40 -4.38 2.85 -4.79
C LEU A 40 -2.96 2.28 -4.82
N ARG A 41 -1.93 3.14 -4.89
CA ARG A 41 -0.53 2.69 -4.84
C ARG A 41 -0.19 2.02 -3.51
N LYS A 42 -0.61 2.60 -2.38
CA LYS A 42 -0.41 2.01 -1.04
C LYS A 42 -1.11 0.66 -0.90
N GLN A 43 -2.38 0.56 -1.31
CA GLN A 43 -3.13 -0.70 -1.23
C GLN A 43 -2.52 -1.80 -2.11
N ARG A 44 -2.07 -1.46 -3.32
CA ARG A 44 -1.36 -2.41 -4.20
C ARG A 44 -0.06 -2.90 -3.58
N ALA A 45 0.71 -1.99 -2.96
CA ALA A 45 1.95 -2.35 -2.27
C ALA A 45 1.67 -3.29 -1.07
N GLN A 46 0.65 -2.98 -0.25
CA GLN A 46 0.23 -3.83 0.87
C GLN A 46 -0.23 -5.20 0.40
N ARG A 47 -1.05 -5.28 -0.66
CA ARG A 47 -1.48 -6.56 -1.24
C ARG A 47 -0.28 -7.39 -1.69
N ARG A 48 0.68 -6.78 -2.39
CA ARG A 48 1.88 -7.48 -2.87
C ARG A 48 2.75 -7.96 -1.72
N MET A 49 2.93 -7.13 -0.68
CA MET A 49 3.66 -7.50 0.54
C MET A 49 2.97 -8.66 1.26
N ALA A 50 1.64 -8.58 1.48
CA ALA A 50 0.87 -9.61 2.15
C ALA A 50 0.94 -10.95 1.40
N THR A 51 0.75 -10.94 0.07
CA THR A 51 0.86 -12.15 -0.75
C THR A 51 2.28 -12.74 -0.70
N ALA A 52 3.33 -11.92 -0.81
CA ALA A 52 4.71 -12.39 -0.74
C ALA A 52 5.02 -13.02 0.63
N SER A 53 4.59 -12.40 1.73
CA SER A 53 4.77 -12.94 3.08
C SER A 53 4.04 -14.27 3.28
N LEU A 54 2.78 -14.39 2.82
CA LEU A 54 2.03 -15.64 2.91
C LEU A 54 2.69 -16.78 2.11
N VAL A 55 3.18 -16.48 0.89
CA VAL A 55 3.91 -17.45 0.07
C VAL A 55 5.22 -17.86 0.75
N ALA A 56 5.97 -16.91 1.32
CA ALA A 56 7.20 -17.20 2.05
C ALA A 56 6.95 -18.11 3.26
N MET A 57 5.92 -17.81 4.06
CA MET A 57 5.52 -18.63 5.20
C MET A 57 5.11 -20.04 4.77
N ALA A 58 4.28 -20.17 3.73
CA ALA A 58 3.91 -21.47 3.18
C ALA A 58 5.14 -22.26 2.68
N SER A 59 6.06 -21.60 1.98
CA SER A 59 7.28 -22.22 1.47
C SER A 59 8.22 -22.69 2.58
N PHE A 60 8.35 -21.92 3.67
CA PHE A 60 9.18 -22.29 4.81
C PHE A 60 8.62 -23.51 5.54
N THR A 61 7.30 -23.55 5.77
CA THR A 61 6.63 -24.73 6.32
C THR A 61 6.79 -25.94 5.41
N PHE A 62 6.68 -25.77 4.10
CA PHE A 62 6.86 -26.87 3.15
C PHE A 62 8.31 -27.40 3.17
N ALA A 63 9.30 -26.50 3.24
CA ALA A 63 10.71 -26.87 3.29
C ALA A 63 11.06 -27.70 4.54
N MET A 64 10.40 -27.45 5.68
CA MET A 64 10.61 -28.22 6.91
C MET A 64 10.32 -29.72 6.76
N PHE A 65 9.43 -30.13 5.85
CA PHE A 65 9.13 -31.56 5.63
C PHE A 65 10.30 -32.35 5.02
N PHE A 66 11.30 -31.67 4.45
CA PHE A 66 12.48 -32.29 3.84
C PHE A 66 13.72 -32.29 4.76
N VAL A 67 13.58 -31.78 5.98
CA VAL A 67 14.67 -31.66 6.95
C VAL A 67 14.58 -32.78 8.00
N ASP A 68 15.72 -33.35 8.38
CA ASP A 68 15.80 -34.38 9.41
C ASP A 68 15.22 -33.93 10.76
N ILE A 69 14.54 -34.84 11.46
CA ILE A 69 13.79 -34.59 12.69
C ILE A 69 14.64 -33.93 13.79
N GLU A 70 15.92 -34.29 13.91
CA GLU A 70 16.84 -33.66 14.88
C GLU A 70 17.07 -32.17 14.59
N ARG A 71 17.23 -31.81 13.31
CA ARG A 71 17.40 -30.41 12.89
C ARG A 71 16.08 -29.65 12.97
N VAL A 72 14.96 -30.31 12.67
CA VAL A 72 13.62 -29.73 12.85
C VAL A 72 13.39 -29.36 14.32
N LYS A 73 13.79 -30.20 15.28
CA LYS A 73 13.60 -29.91 16.71
C LYS A 73 14.38 -28.67 17.18
N ALA A 74 15.62 -28.50 16.71
CA ALA A 74 16.42 -27.30 16.99
C ALA A 74 15.85 -26.04 16.30
N LEU A 75 15.29 -26.20 15.10
CA LEU A 75 14.67 -25.11 14.35
C LEU A 75 13.24 -24.81 14.82
N ALA A 76 12.54 -25.73 15.46
CA ALA A 76 11.13 -25.59 15.84
C ALA A 76 10.91 -24.46 16.83
N ASP A 77 11.76 -24.32 17.85
CA ASP A 77 11.66 -23.24 18.84
C ASP A 77 11.91 -21.87 18.21
N ILE A 78 12.93 -21.76 17.35
CA ILE A 78 13.23 -20.52 16.61
C ILE A 78 12.12 -20.20 15.60
N SER A 79 11.59 -21.23 14.95
CA SER A 79 10.54 -21.09 13.95
C SER A 79 9.23 -20.64 14.57
N ASN A 80 8.87 -21.14 15.76
CA ASN A 80 7.67 -20.69 16.47
C ASN A 80 7.77 -19.20 16.83
N LEU A 81 8.92 -18.77 17.34
CA LEU A 81 9.23 -17.35 17.55
C LEU A 81 9.15 -16.53 16.25
N PHE A 82 9.71 -17.05 15.16
CA PHE A 82 9.65 -16.41 13.84
C PHE A 82 8.21 -16.26 13.33
N TYR A 83 7.38 -17.28 13.52
CA TYR A 83 5.98 -17.27 13.12
C TYR A 83 5.13 -16.32 13.95
N ILE A 84 5.29 -16.32 15.27
CA ILE A 84 4.55 -15.44 16.18
C ILE A 84 4.94 -13.98 15.92
N THR A 85 6.24 -13.68 15.84
CA THR A 85 6.74 -12.31 15.63
C THR A 85 6.46 -11.81 14.22
N GLY A 86 6.75 -12.62 13.19
CA GLY A 86 6.50 -12.28 11.79
C GLY A 86 5.01 -12.14 11.49
N GLY A 87 4.19 -13.07 12.00
CA GLY A 87 2.73 -12.98 11.92
C GLY A 87 2.19 -11.75 12.65
N GLY A 88 2.74 -11.41 13.82
CA GLY A 88 2.36 -10.21 14.59
C GLY A 88 2.66 -8.91 13.85
N ILE A 89 3.83 -8.78 13.21
CA ILE A 89 4.20 -7.60 12.41
C ILE A 89 3.24 -7.46 11.22
N VAL A 90 2.99 -8.55 10.50
CA VAL A 90 2.07 -8.55 9.35
C VAL A 90 0.65 -8.19 9.80
N ALA A 91 0.17 -8.77 10.91
CA ALA A 91 -1.14 -8.48 11.46
C ALA A 91 -1.26 -7.01 11.92
N ALA A 92 -0.23 -6.44 12.54
CA ALA A 92 -0.21 -5.04 12.94
C ALA A 92 -0.26 -4.10 11.73
N TYR A 93 0.57 -4.33 10.71
CA TYR A 93 0.60 -3.49 9.50
C TYR A 93 -0.67 -3.64 8.66
N MET A 94 -1.14 -4.87 8.43
CA MET A 94 -2.37 -5.12 7.67
C MET A 94 -3.61 -4.66 8.45
N GLY A 95 -3.62 -4.83 9.77
CA GLY A 95 -4.70 -4.37 10.64
C GLY A 95 -4.80 -2.84 10.67
N ALA A 96 -3.67 -2.14 10.86
CA ALA A 96 -3.62 -0.68 10.76
C ALA A 96 -4.10 -0.20 9.37
N SER A 97 -3.68 -0.89 8.31
CA SER A 97 -4.10 -0.60 6.95
C SER A 97 -5.59 -0.82 6.71
N ALA A 98 -6.16 -1.89 7.27
CA ALA A 98 -7.58 -2.17 7.20
C ALA A 98 -8.42 -1.12 7.95
N ILE A 99 -7.96 -0.62 9.10
CA ILE A 99 -8.62 0.46 9.84
C ILE A 99 -8.58 1.77 9.03
N MET A 100 -7.44 2.11 8.44
CA MET A 100 -7.31 3.29 7.56
C MET A 100 -8.25 3.19 6.35
N ASN A 101 -8.33 2.02 5.71
CA ASN A 101 -9.28 1.77 4.62
C ASN A 101 -10.75 1.82 5.07
N ARG A 102 -11.07 1.46 6.33
CA ARG A 102 -12.44 1.50 6.85
C ARG A 102 -12.88 2.92 7.22
N ASN A 103 -11.94 3.75 7.66
CA ASN A 103 -12.20 5.12 8.10
C ASN A 103 -12.02 6.16 6.99
N GLY A 104 -11.45 5.79 5.84
CA GLY A 104 -11.33 6.64 4.65
C GLY A 104 -12.62 6.80 3.83
N LYS A 105 -13.78 6.87 4.51
CA LYS A 105 -14.99 7.46 3.92
C LYS A 105 -14.94 8.96 4.05
#